data_AF-X1B360-F1
#
_entry.id   AF-X1B360-F1
#
_cell.length_a   1.000
_cell.length_b   1.000
_cell.length_c   1.000
_cell.angle_alpha   90.00
_cell.angle_beta   90.00
_cell.angle_gamma   90.00
#
_symmetry.space_group_name_H-M   'P 1'
#
loop_
_entity.id
_entity.type
_entity.pdbx_description
1 polymer ?
#
loop_
_entity_poly.entity_id
_entity_poly.type
_entity_poly.pdbx_seq_one_letter_code
_entity_poly.pdbx_strand_id
1 'polypeptide(L)'
;MGKRRRDINRLSLRKKSITDPDATITRKPGAGSHLSYKAHIATDTNGIITAVSASPSVSHDIGAVPILVESHEKIVGTPTWVAADTKYGSEECLKYLQDKNIKTAIRPEL
;
A
#
# COMPACT_ATOMS: atom_id res chain seq x y z
N MET A 1 21.91 9.34 -13.90
CA MET A 1 21.27 8.36 -14.83
C MET A 1 21.63 6.95 -14.38
N GLY A 2 20.71 6.24 -13.72
CA GLY A 2 20.90 4.85 -13.32
C GLY A 2 19.59 4.11 -13.43
N LYS A 3 19.23 3.65 -14.65
CA LYS A 3 18.07 2.79 -14.86
C LYS A 3 18.29 1.50 -14.06
N ARG A 4 17.69 1.40 -12.85
CA ARG A 4 17.45 0.12 -12.18
C ARG A 4 16.72 -0.75 -13.20
N ARG A 5 17.44 -1.69 -13.81
CA ARG A 5 16.87 -2.73 -14.65
C ARG A 5 15.77 -3.37 -13.82
N ARG A 6 14.51 -3.16 -14.20
CA ARG A 6 13.38 -3.93 -13.67
C ARG A 6 13.75 -5.39 -13.93
N ASP A 7 13.98 -6.16 -12.87
CA ASP A 7 14.35 -7.56 -12.98
C ASP A 7 13.19 -8.33 -13.64
N ILE A 8 13.28 -8.50 -14.96
CA ILE A 8 12.32 -9.24 -15.80
C ILE A 8 12.23 -10.73 -15.35
N ASN A 9 13.16 -11.18 -14.51
CA ASN A 9 13.20 -12.52 -13.90
C ASN A 9 12.72 -12.57 -12.44
N ARG A 10 11.92 -11.61 -11.95
CA ARG A 10 11.34 -11.72 -10.60
C ARG A 10 10.42 -12.95 -10.53
N LEU A 11 10.72 -13.90 -9.64
CA LEU A 11 9.93 -15.12 -9.40
C LEU A 11 8.42 -14.86 -9.18
N SER A 12 8.08 -13.68 -8.66
CA SER A 12 6.69 -13.25 -8.47
C SER A 12 5.90 -13.07 -9.76
N LEU A 13 6.58 -12.89 -10.90
CA LEU A 13 5.97 -12.82 -12.23
C LEU A 13 5.80 -14.21 -12.88
N ARG A 14 6.57 -15.21 -12.46
CA ARG A 14 6.60 -16.55 -13.08
C ARG A 14 5.67 -17.58 -12.42
N LYS A 15 5.48 -17.52 -11.09
CA LYS A 15 4.51 -18.38 -10.40
C LYS A 15 3.23 -17.58 -10.16
N LYS A 16 2.23 -17.81 -11.00
CA LYS A 16 0.84 -17.37 -10.78
C LYS A 16 0.03 -18.53 -10.23
N SER A 17 -0.95 -18.25 -9.38
CA SER A 17 -1.92 -19.28 -9.04
C SER A 17 -2.64 -19.73 -10.31
N ILE A 18 -2.96 -21.02 -10.39
CA ILE A 18 -3.76 -21.56 -11.49
C ILE A 18 -5.25 -21.25 -11.27
N THR A 19 -5.66 -21.08 -10.01
CA THR A 19 -7.06 -20.81 -9.63
C THR A 19 -7.34 -19.33 -9.35
N ASP A 20 -6.31 -18.53 -9.06
CA ASP A 20 -6.42 -17.09 -8.77
C ASP A 20 -5.21 -16.31 -9.34
N PRO A 21 -5.27 -15.88 -10.61
CA PRO A 21 -4.15 -15.21 -11.28
C PRO A 21 -3.67 -13.91 -10.62
N ASP A 22 -4.50 -13.28 -9.79
CA ASP A 22 -4.22 -12.02 -9.12
C ASP A 22 -3.51 -12.22 -7.77
N ALA A 23 -3.55 -13.44 -7.22
CA ALA A 23 -2.73 -13.81 -6.08
C ALA A 23 -1.26 -13.89 -6.50
N THR A 24 -0.42 -13.04 -5.92
CA THR A 24 0.99 -12.95 -6.30
C THR A 24 1.92 -13.40 -5.17
N ILE A 25 3.10 -13.88 -5.54
CA ILE A 25 4.06 -14.42 -4.57
C ILE A 25 4.62 -13.29 -3.70
N THR A 26 4.51 -13.49 -2.39
CA THR A 26 5.32 -12.83 -1.37
C THR A 26 6.38 -13.78 -0.84
N ARG A 27 7.60 -13.28 -0.63
CA ARG A 27 8.65 -14.00 0.09
C ARG A 27 8.85 -13.35 1.45
N LYS A 28 8.70 -14.12 2.53
CA LYS A 28 9.06 -13.69 3.88
C LYS A 28 10.27 -14.49 4.35
N PRO A 29 11.31 -13.85 4.93
CA PRO A 29 12.41 -14.58 5.56
C PRO A 29 11.88 -15.59 6.58
N GLY A 30 12.34 -16.84 6.53
CA GLY A 30 11.91 -17.92 7.44
C GLY A 30 10.59 -18.63 7.08
N ALA A 31 9.68 -18.01 6.33
CA ALA A 31 8.37 -18.61 6.00
C ALA A 31 8.24 -19.13 4.57
N GLY A 32 9.23 -18.88 3.70
CA GLY A 32 9.18 -19.29 2.29
C GLY A 32 8.37 -18.34 1.40
N SER A 33 7.94 -18.85 0.25
CA SER A 33 7.22 -18.08 -0.78
C SER A 33 5.77 -18.55 -0.87
N HIS A 34 4.81 -17.65 -0.67
CA HIS A 34 3.37 -17.94 -0.68
C HIS A 34 2.61 -16.96 -1.57
N LEU A 35 1.54 -17.43 -2.22
CA LEU A 35 0.61 -16.59 -2.97
C LEU A 35 -0.29 -15.86 -1.98
N SER A 36 -0.39 -14.54 -2.11
CA SER A 36 -1.11 -13.72 -1.13
C SER A 36 -1.61 -12.41 -1.71
N TYR A 37 -2.54 -11.81 -0.97
CA TYR A 37 -2.93 -10.42 -1.08
C TYR A 37 -2.47 -9.66 0.17
N LYS A 38 -2.45 -8.33 0.04
CA LYS A 38 -2.32 -7.41 1.16
C LYS A 38 -3.64 -6.68 1.33
N ALA A 39 -4.06 -6.53 2.59
CA ALA A 39 -5.13 -5.63 2.96
C ALA A 39 -4.52 -4.31 3.44
N HIS A 40 -5.07 -3.21 2.95
CA HIS A 40 -4.82 -1.86 3.41
C HIS A 40 -6.08 -1.35 4.10
N ILE A 41 -5.95 -0.85 5.31
CA ILE A 41 -7.07 -0.49 6.17
C ILE A 41 -6.85 0.93 6.67
N ALA A 42 -7.86 1.77 6.59
CA ALA A 42 -7.91 3.06 7.26
C ALA A 42 -8.93 3.00 8.40
N THR A 43 -8.56 3.60 9.53
CA THR A 43 -9.42 3.74 10.70
C THR A 43 -9.54 5.21 11.07
N ASP A 44 -10.63 5.57 11.74
CA ASP A 44 -10.67 6.81 12.52
C ASP A 44 -9.84 6.68 13.81
N THR A 45 -9.84 7.73 14.62
CA THR A 45 -9.14 7.76 15.91
C THR A 45 -9.82 6.95 17.01
N ASN A 46 -11.07 6.51 16.82
CA ASN A 46 -11.81 5.66 17.74
C ASN A 46 -11.62 4.15 17.43
N GLY A 47 -10.85 3.82 16.39
CA GLY A 47 -10.62 2.45 15.94
C GLY A 47 -11.71 1.91 15.00
N ILE A 48 -12.59 2.77 14.50
CA ILE A 48 -13.63 2.40 13.52
C ILE A 48 -12.98 2.31 12.15
N ILE A 49 -13.12 1.16 11.50
CA ILE A 49 -12.69 0.96 10.11
C ILE A 49 -13.57 1.82 9.20
N THR A 50 -12.94 2.68 8.41
CA THR A 50 -13.59 3.62 7.49
C THR A 50 -13.28 3.31 6.03
N ALA A 51 -12.15 2.66 5.74
CA ALA A 51 -11.84 2.20 4.40
C ALA A 51 -11.05 0.89 4.42
N VAL A 52 -11.31 0.05 3.42
CA VAL A 52 -10.56 -1.19 3.17
C VAL A 52 -10.27 -1.27 1.68
N SER A 53 -9.02 -1.58 1.33
CA SER A 53 -8.59 -1.87 -0.04
C SER A 53 -7.70 -3.10 -0.03
N ALA A 54 -7.87 -3.98 -1.01
CA ALA A 54 -7.02 -5.15 -1.18
C ALA A 54 -6.20 -5.02 -2.46
N SER A 55 -4.92 -5.39 -2.39
CA SER A 55 -4.05 -5.41 -3.55
C SER A 55 -3.26 -6.71 -3.63
N PRO A 56 -2.90 -7.17 -4.85
CA PRO A 56 -1.92 -8.24 -5.00
C PRO A 56 -0.64 -7.91 -4.22
N SER A 57 -0.03 -8.90 -3.57
CA SER A 57 1.12 -8.61 -2.71
C SER A 57 2.36 -8.03 -3.41
N VAL A 58 2.48 -8.16 -4.72
CA VAL A 58 3.54 -7.49 -5.50
C VAL A 58 3.32 -6.00 -5.69
N SER A 59 2.08 -5.53 -5.52
CA SER A 59 1.72 -4.13 -5.64
C SER A 59 2.36 -3.31 -4.52
N HIS A 60 2.76 -2.09 -4.87
CA HIS A 60 3.32 -1.15 -3.91
C HIS A 60 2.20 -0.56 -3.06
N ASP A 61 2.44 -0.42 -1.76
CA ASP A 61 1.42 0.00 -0.79
C ASP A 61 0.94 1.45 -1.04
N ILE A 62 1.75 2.25 -1.76
CA ILE A 62 1.46 3.62 -2.22
C ILE A 62 0.17 3.68 -3.03
N GLY A 63 -0.06 2.70 -3.91
CA GLY A 63 -1.21 2.72 -4.82
C GLY A 63 -2.56 2.61 -4.12
N ALA A 64 -2.58 2.14 -2.87
CA ALA A 64 -3.81 2.02 -2.08
C ALA A 64 -4.20 3.34 -1.38
N VAL A 65 -3.26 4.27 -1.18
CA VAL A 65 -3.48 5.46 -0.34
C VAL A 65 -4.59 6.37 -0.88
N PRO A 66 -4.63 6.72 -2.18
CA PRO A 66 -5.73 7.54 -2.70
C PRO A 66 -7.10 6.90 -2.49
N ILE A 67 -7.21 5.60 -2.70
CA ILE A 67 -8.45 4.83 -2.51
C ILE A 67 -8.91 4.89 -1.05
N LEU A 68 -7.98 4.73 -0.11
CA LEU A 68 -8.29 4.78 1.32
C LEU A 68 -8.72 6.17 1.78
N VAL A 69 -7.99 7.21 1.36
CA VAL A 69 -8.28 8.60 1.73
C VAL A 69 -9.63 9.03 1.16
N GLU A 70 -9.89 8.78 -0.12
CA GLU A 70 -11.18 9.12 -0.75
C GLU A 70 -12.37 8.36 -0.13
N SER A 71 -12.16 7.11 0.28
CA SER A 71 -13.20 6.32 0.94
C SER A 71 -13.47 6.82 2.37
N HIS A 72 -12.42 7.14 3.12
CA HIS A 72 -12.52 7.73 4.45
C HIS A 72 -13.23 9.10 4.39
N GLU A 73 -12.86 9.94 3.41
CA GLU A 73 -13.43 11.26 3.17
C GLU A 73 -14.95 11.24 3.01
N LYS A 74 -15.48 10.21 2.32
CA LYS A 74 -16.93 10.07 2.10
C LYS A 74 -17.72 9.78 3.37
N ILE A 75 -17.08 9.27 4.42
CA ILE A 75 -17.76 8.84 5.66
C ILE A 75 -17.59 9.87 6.76
N VAL A 76 -16.37 10.38 6.97
CA VAL A 76 -16.04 11.26 8.09
C VAL A 76 -15.40 12.59 7.67
N GLY A 77 -15.25 12.84 6.37
CA GLY A 77 -14.60 14.03 5.83
C GLY A 77 -13.07 13.89 5.72
N THR A 78 -12.41 14.93 5.22
CA THR A 78 -10.96 14.94 5.02
C THR A 78 -10.22 14.93 6.35
N PRO A 79 -9.33 13.96 6.59
CA PRO A 79 -8.58 13.89 7.84
C PRO A 79 -7.56 15.02 7.91
N THR A 80 -7.37 15.60 9.09
CA THR A 80 -6.33 16.63 9.30
C THR A 80 -4.94 16.02 9.48
N TRP A 81 -4.88 14.77 9.95
CA TRP A 81 -3.67 14.01 10.19
C TRP A 81 -3.84 12.56 9.75
N VAL A 82 -2.77 11.97 9.22
CA VAL A 82 -2.67 10.55 8.93
C VAL A 82 -1.39 9.99 9.54
N ALA A 83 -1.51 8.87 10.22
CA ALA A 83 -0.39 8.07 10.71
C ALA A 83 -0.34 6.74 9.95
N ALA A 84 0.85 6.34 9.51
CA ALA A 84 1.06 5.08 8.80
C ALA A 84 2.51 4.60 8.98
N ASP A 85 2.76 3.35 8.60
CA ASP A 85 4.12 2.81 8.62
C ASP A 85 5.01 3.39 7.51
N THR A 86 6.33 3.14 7.61
CA THR A 86 7.33 3.65 6.66
C THR A 86 7.09 3.24 5.20
N LYS A 87 6.35 2.15 4.91
CA LYS A 87 6.08 1.73 3.51
C LYS A 87 5.08 2.63 2.80
N TYR A 88 4.33 3.43 3.56
CA TYR A 88 3.53 4.53 3.05
C TYR A 88 4.32 5.85 2.97
N GLY A 89 5.61 5.83 3.31
CA GLY A 89 6.48 7.01 3.38
C GLY A 89 7.16 7.38 2.07
N SER A 90 6.68 6.91 0.92
CA SER A 90 7.27 7.31 -0.37
C SER A 90 7.02 8.79 -0.68
N GLU A 91 7.88 9.38 -1.49
CA GLU A 91 7.73 10.77 -1.94
C GLU A 91 6.37 11.02 -2.60
N GLU A 92 5.92 10.12 -3.47
CA GLU A 92 4.62 10.22 -4.16
C GLU A 92 3.45 10.20 -3.17
N CYS A 93 3.50 9.34 -2.15
CA CYS A 93 2.47 9.23 -1.13
C CYS A 93 2.41 10.48 -0.25
N LEU A 94 3.58 10.91 0.26
CA LEU A 94 3.67 12.09 1.10
C LEU A 94 3.22 13.34 0.34
N LYS A 95 3.61 13.47 -0.92
CA LYS A 95 3.16 14.57 -1.78
C LYS A 95 1.64 14.56 -1.96
N TYR A 96 1.04 13.41 -2.27
CA TYR A 96 -0.42 13.28 -2.40
C TYR A 96 -1.17 13.75 -1.14
N LEU A 97 -0.70 13.32 0.04
CA LEU A 97 -1.32 13.70 1.33
C LEU A 97 -1.15 15.20 1.61
N GLN A 98 0.04 15.75 1.34
CA GLN A 98 0.33 17.16 1.55
C GLN A 98 -0.40 18.08 0.56
N ASP A 99 -0.56 17.67 -0.70
CA ASP A 99 -1.37 18.39 -1.70
C ASP A 99 -2.84 18.50 -1.25
N LYS A 100 -3.33 17.52 -0.49
CA LYS A 100 -4.66 17.53 0.15
C LYS A 100 -4.71 18.26 1.49
N ASN A 101 -3.63 18.93 1.89
CA ASN A 101 -3.49 19.63 3.16
C ASN A 101 -3.61 18.70 4.40
N ILE A 102 -3.25 17.43 4.25
CA ILE A 102 -3.23 16.42 5.31
C ILE A 102 -1.83 16.34 5.91
N LYS A 103 -1.72 16.46 7.24
CA LYS A 103 -0.44 16.32 7.95
C LYS A 103 -0.06 14.86 8.12
N THR A 104 1.20 14.52 7.89
CA THR A 104 1.67 13.13 7.88
C THR A 104 2.56 12.81 9.07
N ALA A 105 2.14 11.84 9.88
CA ALA A 105 2.98 11.15 10.87
C ALA A 105 3.49 9.83 10.28
N ILE A 106 4.28 9.94 9.20
CA ILE A 106 4.80 8.81 8.42
C ILE A 106 6.30 9.02 8.24
N ARG A 107 7.11 8.00 8.52
CA ARG A 107 8.56 8.07 8.30
C ARG A 107 8.85 7.97 6.79
N PRO A 108 9.61 8.90 6.19
CA PRO A 108 9.99 8.78 4.78
C PRO A 108 10.79 7.51 4.49
N GLU A 109 10.49 6.87 3.35
CA GLU A 109 11.26 5.75 2.82
C GLU A 109 12.50 6.30 2.09
N LEU A 110 13.70 5.96 2.57
CA LEU A 110 15.00 6.41 2.02
C LEU A 110 15.48 5.55 0.84
#